data_AF-A0A3B0RA26-F1
#
_entry.id   AF-A0A3B0RA26-F1
#
_cell.length_a   1.000
_cell.length_b   1.000
_cell.length_c   1.000
_cell.angle_alpha   90.00
_cell.angle_beta   90.00
_cell.angle_gamma   90.00
#
_symmetry.space_group_name_H-M   'P 1'
#
loop_
_entity.id
_entity.type
_entity.pdbx_description
1 polymer ?
#
loop_
_entity_poly.entity_id
_entity_poly.type
_entity_poly.pdbx_seq_one_letter_code
_entity_poly.pdbx_strand_id
1 'polypeptide(L)'
;MTNIPTNEGDRFTGHGAEWRDSNLSETDALQATSWVEQKIDKRSMLTNKDRVEDIRDVMWQLEKEGEIKVHRVEEQHEPRIAKTLYGWDKKIPTRQLWHHKSCGQCGNIPGYPTSLLWMMNEMDIPYLDETDQTSCTAWNYHGSGIGNIASLAAVFLRNFHQAYVAAKAEGLPEGYYYPLVHCGTSFGNYKEVREYLLLSAELREQVTKILGKLDRLVDGKLLIPEEVVHYSEWVHVMRQDIANRQIIDVSKVRATIHPACHVYKMVPQDVIYDDDVLDGNRVAVSTGIVQSLGAQVIDYSTWYDCCGFGFRHIISEREFTRSFAIDRKIKIAVDEAQSDVMIGHDTGCITTLDKNQWIAKADERNTGKDYELPVIADIQFAALACGAHPYKIIQSHWHASPMENLFEKMGIDWQAKKAEFEDYLKLVEEGHQDNLYDPRRRITGGPGYIKPEDRHQIEAQ
;
A
#
# COMPACT_ATOMS: atom_id res chain seq x y z
N MET A 1 -15.94 57.01 -15.86
CA MET A 1 -15.58 56.66 -14.47
C MET A 1 -16.60 55.65 -13.98
N THR A 2 -16.23 54.37 -14.01
CA THR A 2 -17.01 53.28 -13.41
C THR A 2 -16.01 52.49 -12.57
N ASN A 3 -16.20 52.55 -11.25
CA ASN A 3 -15.30 51.99 -10.25
C ASN A 3 -15.22 50.47 -10.40
N ILE A 4 -14.02 49.96 -10.68
CA ILE A 4 -13.67 48.56 -10.46
C ILE A 4 -13.35 48.44 -8.97
N PRO A 5 -14.04 47.56 -8.21
CA PRO A 5 -13.69 47.34 -6.81
C PRO A 5 -12.29 46.74 -6.75
N THR A 6 -11.42 47.38 -5.98
CA THR A 6 -10.11 46.86 -5.60
C THR A 6 -10.33 45.64 -4.71
N ASN A 7 -10.02 44.43 -5.21
CA ASN A 7 -9.95 43.22 -4.39
C ASN A 7 -8.79 43.37 -3.41
N GLU A 8 -9.10 43.77 -2.18
CA GLU A 8 -8.20 43.59 -1.04
C GLU A 8 -8.05 42.10 -0.78
N GLY A 9 -6.93 41.50 -1.19
CA GLY A 9 -6.23 40.40 -0.52
C GLY A 9 -6.98 39.23 0.11
N ASP A 10 -8.23 38.94 -0.26
CA ASP A 10 -9.00 37.87 0.37
C ASP A 10 -8.41 36.51 0.00
N ARG A 11 -7.94 35.81 1.03
CA ARG A 11 -7.52 34.41 0.92
C ARG A 11 -8.77 33.58 0.68
N PHE A 12 -8.99 33.17 -0.57
CA PHE A 12 -9.95 32.12 -0.87
C PHE A 12 -9.58 30.88 -0.04
N THR A 13 -10.45 30.51 0.88
CA THR A 13 -10.31 29.24 1.60
C THR A 13 -10.88 28.15 0.70
N GLY A 14 -10.38 26.92 0.74
CA GLY A 14 -10.88 25.86 -0.16
C GLY A 14 -12.36 25.51 0.02
N HIS A 15 -12.99 25.97 1.11
CA HIS A 15 -14.33 25.54 1.55
C HIS A 15 -15.13 26.62 2.30
N GLY A 16 -14.79 27.90 2.18
CA GLY A 16 -15.51 28.96 2.87
C GLY A 16 -16.89 29.29 2.27
N ALA A 17 -17.66 30.12 2.98
CA ALA A 17 -19.01 30.52 2.54
C ALA A 17 -19.03 31.30 1.21
N GLU A 18 -17.85 31.67 0.70
CA GLU A 18 -17.64 32.21 -0.64
C GLU A 18 -17.91 31.20 -1.77
N TRP A 19 -17.82 29.89 -1.52
CA TRP A 19 -18.18 28.87 -2.50
C TRP A 19 -19.69 28.71 -2.58
N ARG A 20 -20.22 28.80 -3.79
CA ARG A 20 -21.63 28.62 -4.10
C ARG A 20 -21.77 27.51 -5.12
N ASP A 21 -22.90 26.80 -5.07
CA ASP A 21 -23.24 25.84 -6.10
C ASP A 21 -23.13 26.51 -7.48
N SER A 22 -22.46 25.82 -8.40
CA SER A 22 -22.22 26.33 -9.74
C SER A 22 -23.51 26.47 -10.56
N ASN A 23 -24.63 25.92 -10.07
CA ASN A 23 -25.96 25.92 -10.72
C ASN A 23 -25.90 25.49 -12.19
N LEU A 24 -24.91 24.67 -12.55
CA LEU A 24 -24.78 24.13 -13.90
C LEU A 24 -25.96 23.19 -14.15
N SER A 25 -26.50 23.25 -15.37
CA SER A 25 -27.40 22.19 -15.83
C SER A 25 -26.63 20.87 -15.91
N GLU A 26 -27.32 19.73 -15.90
CA GLU A 26 -26.69 18.41 -16.03
C GLU A 26 -25.81 18.33 -17.29
N THR A 27 -26.28 18.91 -18.40
CA THR A 27 -25.53 19.02 -19.66
C THR A 27 -24.28 19.90 -19.52
N ASP A 28 -24.38 21.05 -18.86
CA ASP A 28 -23.24 21.96 -18.68
C ASP A 28 -22.20 21.38 -17.71
N ALA A 29 -22.65 20.64 -16.70
CA ALA A 29 -21.78 19.92 -15.78
C ALA A 29 -21.01 18.83 -16.53
N LEU A 30 -21.70 18.00 -17.34
CA LEU A 30 -21.09 17.00 -18.21
C LEU A 30 -20.12 17.62 -19.22
N GLN A 31 -20.48 18.77 -19.81
CA GLN A 31 -19.58 19.46 -20.74
C GLN A 31 -18.36 20.05 -20.02
N ALA A 32 -18.53 20.58 -18.81
CA ALA A 32 -17.44 21.09 -17.98
C ALA A 32 -16.50 19.99 -17.49
N THR A 33 -17.00 18.76 -17.30
CA THR A 33 -16.18 17.58 -16.97
C THR A 33 -15.70 16.81 -18.20
N SER A 34 -16.25 17.09 -19.39
CA SER A 34 -15.93 16.34 -20.61
C SER A 34 -14.44 16.33 -20.99
N TRP A 35 -13.68 17.37 -20.64
CA TRP A 35 -12.22 17.40 -20.87
C TRP A 35 -11.44 16.56 -19.85
N VAL A 36 -12.01 16.33 -18.65
CA VAL A 36 -11.50 15.42 -17.62
C VAL A 36 -11.85 13.97 -17.97
N GLU A 37 -13.04 13.76 -18.55
CA GLU A 37 -13.57 12.46 -18.98
C GLU A 37 -13.11 12.03 -20.37
N GLN A 38 -12.64 12.97 -21.20
CA GLN A 38 -11.87 12.65 -22.39
C GLN A 38 -10.82 11.64 -21.94
N LYS A 39 -10.82 10.48 -22.60
CA LYS A 39 -9.82 9.45 -22.40
C LYS A 39 -8.49 10.07 -22.82
N ILE A 40 -7.89 10.84 -21.92
CA ILE A 40 -6.50 11.26 -21.99
C ILE A 40 -5.79 9.94 -21.84
N ASP A 41 -5.45 9.36 -22.98
CA ASP A 41 -4.47 8.31 -23.02
C ASP A 41 -3.25 8.90 -22.32
N LYS A 42 -3.03 8.56 -21.05
CA LYS A 42 -1.87 9.06 -20.31
C LYS A 42 -0.59 8.58 -21.00
N ARG A 43 -0.66 7.56 -21.88
CA ARG A 43 0.41 7.23 -22.82
C ARG A 43 0.67 8.31 -23.86
N SER A 44 -0.33 9.06 -24.32
CA SER A 44 -0.13 10.24 -25.16
C SER A 44 0.56 11.40 -24.43
N MET A 45 0.51 11.41 -23.09
CA MET A 45 1.33 12.29 -22.24
C MET A 45 2.65 11.64 -21.79
N LEU A 46 2.98 10.43 -22.26
CA LEU A 46 4.32 9.85 -22.11
C LEU A 46 5.29 10.69 -22.91
N THR A 47 5.85 11.65 -22.21
CA THR A 47 7.12 12.24 -22.55
C THR A 47 8.14 11.11 -22.72
N ASN A 48 8.89 11.13 -23.83
CA ASN A 48 10.12 10.35 -23.98
C ASN A 48 10.94 10.38 -22.68
N LYS A 49 11.68 9.30 -22.41
CA LYS A 49 12.63 9.15 -21.28
C LYS A 49 13.50 10.39 -21.05
N ASP A 50 13.74 11.18 -22.10
CA ASP A 50 14.52 12.41 -22.13
C ASP A 50 13.95 13.60 -21.32
N ARG A 51 12.73 13.51 -20.73
CA ARG A 51 12.13 14.64 -20.00
C ARG A 51 12.04 14.46 -18.48
N VAL A 52 12.43 13.30 -17.94
CA VAL A 52 12.45 13.05 -16.48
C VAL A 52 13.78 12.41 -16.14
N GLU A 53 14.53 12.99 -15.18
CA GLU A 53 15.80 12.44 -14.72
C GLU A 53 15.55 11.19 -13.85
N ASP A 54 16.32 10.13 -14.09
CA ASP A 54 16.35 8.98 -13.19
C ASP A 54 17.18 9.35 -11.96
N ILE A 55 16.50 9.52 -10.82
CA ILE A 55 17.14 9.94 -9.56
C ILE A 55 18.25 8.98 -9.09
N ARG A 56 18.29 7.75 -9.63
CA ARG A 56 19.36 6.79 -9.33
C ARG A 56 20.71 7.23 -9.89
N ASP A 57 20.75 8.00 -10.98
CA ASP A 57 22.02 8.54 -11.51
C ASP A 57 22.71 9.46 -10.50
N VAL A 58 21.93 10.32 -9.83
CA VAL A 58 22.41 11.16 -8.72
C VAL A 58 22.92 10.30 -7.57
N MET A 59 22.16 9.25 -7.22
CA MET A 59 22.55 8.32 -6.16
C MET A 59 23.90 7.61 -6.45
N TRP A 60 24.13 7.17 -7.69
CA TRP A 60 25.38 6.54 -8.09
C TRP A 60 26.56 7.51 -8.03
N GLN A 61 26.35 8.76 -8.43
CA GLN A 61 27.38 9.78 -8.34
C GLN A 61 27.75 10.08 -6.89
N LEU A 62 26.76 10.24 -6.00
CA LEU A 62 26.98 10.50 -4.57
C LEU A 62 27.70 9.34 -3.88
N GLU A 63 27.38 8.09 -4.23
CA GLU A 63 28.09 6.94 -3.67
C GLU A 63 29.54 6.87 -4.16
N LYS A 64 29.79 7.17 -5.44
CA LYS A 64 31.14 7.25 -6.02
C LYS A 64 31.99 8.33 -5.36
N GLU A 65 31.38 9.46 -5.02
CA GLU A 65 32.00 10.56 -4.26
C GLU A 65 32.19 10.23 -2.77
N GLY A 66 31.60 9.12 -2.31
CA GLY A 66 31.72 8.63 -0.95
C GLY A 66 30.82 9.35 0.05
N GLU A 67 29.82 10.12 -0.40
CA GLU A 67 28.88 10.83 0.47
C GLU A 67 27.84 9.92 1.12
N ILE A 68 27.42 8.86 0.40
CA ILE A 68 26.40 7.91 0.85
C ILE A 68 26.89 6.47 0.69
N LYS A 69 26.17 5.54 1.31
CA LYS A 69 26.24 4.10 1.06
C LYS A 69 24.91 3.66 0.47
N VAL A 70 24.91 2.92 -0.64
CA VAL A 70 23.67 2.39 -1.20
C VAL A 70 23.39 0.99 -0.68
N HIS A 71 22.20 0.77 -0.12
CA HIS A 71 21.67 -0.56 0.15
C HIS A 71 21.11 -1.12 -1.18
N ARG A 72 21.87 -2.00 -1.82
CA ARG A 72 21.56 -2.55 -3.15
C ARG A 72 20.59 -3.72 -3.07
N VAL A 73 19.78 -3.87 -4.11
CA VAL A 73 19.06 -5.12 -4.39
C VAL A 73 20.04 -6.07 -5.11
N GLU A 74 20.62 -6.97 -4.33
CA GLU A 74 21.60 -7.97 -4.79
C GLU A 74 20.97 -9.25 -5.37
N GLU A 75 21.79 -10.07 -6.03
CA GLU A 75 21.39 -11.36 -6.65
C GLU A 75 20.77 -12.33 -5.64
N GLN A 76 21.24 -12.34 -4.39
CA GLN A 76 20.68 -13.16 -3.30
C GLN A 76 19.19 -12.89 -3.03
N HIS A 77 18.67 -11.71 -3.40
CA HIS A 77 17.26 -11.39 -3.25
C HIS A 77 16.39 -11.91 -4.41
N GLU A 78 16.99 -12.58 -5.39
CA GLU A 78 16.38 -13.05 -6.64
C GLU A 78 15.47 -11.98 -7.28
N PRO A 79 16.01 -10.79 -7.61
CA PRO A 79 15.17 -9.69 -8.05
C PRO A 79 14.53 -9.96 -9.40
N ARG A 80 13.25 -9.62 -9.51
CA ARG A 80 12.54 -9.56 -10.79
C ARG A 80 12.46 -8.12 -11.27
N ILE A 81 12.56 -7.94 -12.58
CA ILE A 81 12.49 -6.62 -13.21
C ILE A 81 11.06 -6.29 -13.57
N ALA A 82 10.58 -5.14 -13.11
CA ALA A 82 9.33 -4.54 -13.55
C ALA A 82 9.61 -3.27 -14.36
N LYS A 83 8.68 -2.90 -15.24
CA LYS A 83 8.78 -1.66 -16.03
C LYS A 83 7.98 -0.56 -15.37
N THR A 84 8.56 0.63 -15.26
CA THR A 84 7.82 1.81 -14.81
C THR A 84 6.99 2.42 -15.94
N LEU A 85 6.16 3.41 -15.62
CA LEU A 85 5.42 4.20 -16.62
C LEU A 85 6.34 4.76 -17.73
N TYR A 86 7.56 5.17 -17.41
CA TYR A 86 8.55 5.68 -18.39
C TYR A 86 9.43 4.59 -19.00
N GLY A 87 9.14 3.32 -18.74
CA GLY A 87 9.90 2.17 -19.24
C GLY A 87 11.28 2.03 -18.62
N TRP A 88 11.48 2.54 -17.40
CA TRP A 88 12.66 2.25 -16.60
C TRP A 88 12.57 0.87 -15.98
N ASP A 89 13.71 0.24 -15.77
CA ASP A 89 13.80 -1.01 -15.05
C ASP A 89 13.77 -0.71 -13.57
N LYS A 90 12.87 -1.38 -12.85
CA LYS A 90 12.81 -1.36 -11.38
C LYS A 90 13.08 -2.77 -10.86
N LYS A 91 14.03 -2.91 -9.93
CA LYS A 91 14.34 -4.19 -9.30
C LYS A 91 13.40 -4.44 -8.13
N ILE A 92 12.66 -5.53 -8.18
CA ILE A 92 11.79 -5.96 -7.09
C ILE A 92 12.42 -7.20 -6.44
N PRO A 93 13.00 -7.11 -5.23
CA PRO A 93 13.52 -8.27 -4.53
C PRO A 93 12.36 -9.23 -4.26
N THR A 94 12.55 -10.52 -4.50
CA THR A 94 11.47 -11.51 -4.31
C THR A 94 11.65 -12.34 -3.04
N ARG A 95 12.84 -12.31 -2.43
CA ARG A 95 13.21 -13.12 -1.25
C ARG A 95 14.09 -12.34 -0.28
N GLN A 96 14.22 -12.90 0.92
CA GLN A 96 15.00 -12.33 2.03
C GLN A 96 14.51 -10.91 2.32
N LEU A 97 13.23 -10.82 2.66
CA LEU A 97 12.53 -9.53 2.78
C LEU A 97 12.41 -9.12 4.24
N TRP A 98 12.68 -7.86 4.55
CA TRP A 98 12.38 -7.27 5.85
C TRP A 98 10.98 -6.65 5.81
N HIS A 99 10.02 -7.21 6.53
CA HIS A 99 8.64 -6.77 6.48
C HIS A 99 8.48 -5.44 7.24
N HIS A 100 8.47 -4.31 6.51
CA HIS A 100 8.21 -2.99 7.09
C HIS A 100 6.71 -2.83 7.33
N LYS A 101 6.32 -2.91 8.61
CA LYS A 101 4.92 -2.90 9.05
C LYS A 101 4.31 -1.49 8.98
N SER A 102 3.03 -1.41 8.64
CA SER A 102 2.25 -0.19 8.91
C SER A 102 2.10 0.04 10.42
N CYS A 103 1.75 1.26 10.80
CA CYS A 103 1.37 1.60 12.16
C CYS A 103 -0.06 1.08 12.47
N GLY A 104 -0.89 1.89 13.14
CA GLY A 104 -2.25 1.52 13.53
C GLY A 104 -3.17 1.11 12.36
N GLN A 105 -2.82 1.43 11.11
CA GLN A 105 -3.64 1.05 9.96
C GLN A 105 -3.57 -0.46 9.65
N CYS A 106 -2.45 -1.14 9.90
CA CYS A 106 -2.44 -2.61 9.88
C CYS A 106 -3.25 -3.20 11.05
N GLY A 107 -3.34 -2.48 12.17
CA GLY A 107 -4.14 -2.90 13.32
C GLY A 107 -5.66 -2.89 13.05
N ASN A 108 -6.13 -2.06 12.11
CA ASN A 108 -7.55 -2.04 11.72
C ASN A 108 -7.96 -3.24 10.86
N ILE A 109 -7.02 -3.81 10.07
CA ILE A 109 -7.25 -4.95 9.17
C ILE A 109 -6.06 -5.91 9.28
N PRO A 110 -5.92 -6.65 10.38
CA PRO A 110 -4.76 -7.51 10.65
C PRO A 110 -4.59 -8.70 9.70
N GLY A 111 -5.67 -9.14 9.04
CA GLY A 111 -5.62 -10.16 8.00
C GLY A 111 -4.81 -9.73 6.77
N TYR A 112 -4.58 -8.43 6.60
CA TYR A 112 -3.85 -7.87 5.47
C TYR A 112 -2.36 -8.25 5.47
N PRO A 113 -1.54 -7.90 6.49
CA PRO A 113 -0.17 -8.41 6.59
C PRO A 113 -0.13 -9.93 6.75
N THR A 114 -1.09 -10.53 7.46
CA THR A 114 -1.15 -11.99 7.66
C THR A 114 -1.27 -12.74 6.33
N SER A 115 -2.08 -12.24 5.39
CA SER A 115 -2.24 -12.87 4.07
C SER A 115 -0.97 -12.81 3.22
N LEU A 116 -0.19 -11.72 3.33
CA LEU A 116 1.10 -11.60 2.66
C LEU A 116 2.10 -12.64 3.19
N LEU A 117 2.21 -12.75 4.52
CA LEU A 117 3.12 -13.71 5.16
C LEU A 117 2.70 -15.15 4.90
N TRP A 118 1.40 -15.45 4.94
CA TRP A 118 0.85 -16.76 4.57
C TRP A 118 1.24 -17.12 3.14
N MET A 119 1.03 -16.21 2.18
CA MET A 119 1.38 -16.44 0.77
C MET A 119 2.89 -16.65 0.58
N MET A 120 3.73 -15.92 1.31
CA MET A 120 5.18 -16.14 1.30
C MET A 120 5.56 -17.52 1.86
N ASN A 121 4.88 -17.99 2.92
CA ASN A 121 5.12 -19.31 3.49
C ASN A 121 4.73 -20.45 2.53
N GLU A 122 3.59 -20.31 1.83
CA GLU A 122 3.18 -21.27 0.80
C GLU A 122 4.24 -21.43 -0.30
N MET A 123 4.99 -20.36 -0.58
CA MET A 123 6.08 -20.33 -1.56
C MET A 123 7.49 -20.55 -0.99
N ASP A 124 7.60 -20.83 0.31
CA ASP A 124 8.89 -20.92 1.03
C ASP A 124 9.81 -19.71 0.78
N ILE A 125 9.23 -18.51 0.82
CA ILE A 125 9.96 -17.26 0.62
C ILE A 125 10.48 -16.77 1.96
N PRO A 126 11.80 -16.65 2.16
CA PRO A 126 12.36 -16.19 3.43
C PRO A 126 12.05 -14.70 3.65
N TYR A 127 11.60 -14.37 4.85
CA TYR A 127 11.37 -13.00 5.30
C TYR A 127 11.65 -12.88 6.80
N LEU A 128 11.89 -11.65 7.24
CA LEU A 128 12.02 -11.27 8.63
C LEU A 128 10.81 -10.45 9.08
N ASP A 129 10.07 -10.97 10.07
CA ASP A 129 8.97 -10.28 10.73
C ASP A 129 9.47 -9.60 12.02
N GLU A 130 10.25 -8.53 11.86
CA GLU A 130 10.91 -7.83 12.96
C GLU A 130 9.91 -7.27 13.98
N THR A 131 10.18 -7.46 15.27
CA THR A 131 9.37 -6.91 16.37
C THR A 131 9.78 -5.49 16.72
N ASP A 132 11.05 -5.13 16.48
CA ASP A 132 11.64 -3.86 16.87
C ASP A 132 11.50 -2.80 15.77
N GLN A 133 10.25 -2.54 15.36
CA GLN A 133 9.90 -1.54 14.35
C GLN A 133 9.25 -0.30 14.97
N THR A 134 9.32 0.83 14.26
CA THR A 134 8.53 2.02 14.64
C THR A 134 7.71 2.53 13.47
N SER A 135 6.78 3.44 13.77
CA SER A 135 6.06 4.21 12.77
C SER A 135 7.00 4.87 11.74
N CYS A 136 6.54 4.95 10.50
CA CYS A 136 7.16 5.74 9.44
C CYS A 136 6.99 7.25 9.65
N THR A 137 6.08 7.68 10.52
CA THR A 137 5.68 9.08 10.76
C THR A 137 5.08 9.82 9.55
N ALA A 138 4.87 9.12 8.43
CA ALA A 138 4.35 9.68 7.18
C ALA A 138 2.91 10.23 7.29
N TRP A 139 2.11 9.76 8.25
CA TRP A 139 0.78 10.32 8.50
C TRP A 139 0.84 11.81 8.85
N ASN A 140 1.86 12.24 9.61
CA ASN A 140 2.10 13.65 9.90
C ASN A 140 2.51 14.42 8.64
N TYR A 141 3.37 13.83 7.80
CA TYR A 141 3.79 14.43 6.53
C TYR A 141 2.59 14.77 5.64
N HIS A 142 1.75 13.77 5.37
CA HIS A 142 0.61 13.95 4.48
C HIS A 142 -0.55 14.73 5.12
N GLY A 143 -0.72 14.65 6.44
CA GLY A 143 -1.86 15.24 7.16
C GLY A 143 -1.69 16.70 7.56
N SER A 144 -0.47 17.14 7.88
CA SER A 144 -0.24 18.49 8.38
C SER A 144 0.46 19.42 7.39
N GLY A 145 1.23 18.88 6.44
CA GLY A 145 2.14 19.68 5.60
C GLY A 145 3.25 20.39 6.39
N ILE A 146 3.40 20.11 7.70
CA ILE A 146 4.34 20.75 8.63
C ILE A 146 5.35 19.73 9.18
N GLY A 147 5.46 18.56 8.54
CA GLY A 147 6.46 17.56 8.91
C GLY A 147 7.88 18.12 8.79
N ASN A 148 8.66 18.08 9.88
CA ASN A 148 10.08 18.41 9.80
C ASN A 148 10.78 17.39 8.88
N ILE A 149 11.27 17.85 7.74
CA ILE A 149 11.82 16.98 6.71
C ILE A 149 13.07 16.22 7.18
N ALA A 150 13.92 16.83 8.01
CA ALA A 150 15.09 16.16 8.58
C ALA A 150 14.68 15.02 9.52
N SER A 151 13.61 15.20 10.30
CA SER A 151 13.06 14.13 11.15
C SER A 151 12.46 12.99 10.32
N LEU A 152 11.71 13.30 9.25
CA LEU A 152 11.14 12.30 8.35
C LEU A 152 12.26 11.48 7.68
N ALA A 153 13.29 12.14 7.17
CA ALA A 153 14.46 11.51 6.58
C ALA A 153 15.23 10.65 7.59
N ALA A 154 15.43 11.13 8.81
CA ALA A 154 16.07 10.34 9.85
C ALA A 154 15.25 9.08 10.21
N VAL A 155 13.92 9.18 10.36
CA VAL A 155 13.06 8.01 10.65
C VAL A 155 13.08 7.01 9.50
N PHE A 156 12.98 7.49 8.25
CA PHE A 156 13.08 6.65 7.05
C PHE A 156 14.40 5.87 7.04
N LEU A 157 15.53 6.55 7.10
CA LEU A 157 16.84 5.90 7.04
C LEU A 157 17.13 5.04 8.27
N ARG A 158 16.59 5.37 9.46
CA ARG A 158 16.72 4.52 10.65
C ARG A 158 16.00 3.18 10.48
N ASN A 159 14.82 3.16 9.84
CA ASN A 159 14.11 1.91 9.52
C ASN A 159 14.88 1.07 8.50
N PHE A 160 15.41 1.70 7.46
CA PHE A 160 16.17 1.01 6.41
C PHE A 160 17.53 0.51 6.92
N HIS A 161 18.17 1.25 7.82
CA HIS A 161 19.33 0.78 8.55
C HIS A 161 19.00 -0.43 9.43
N GLN A 162 17.85 -0.43 10.14
CA GLN A 162 17.46 -1.57 10.96
C GLN A 162 17.33 -2.84 10.10
N ALA A 163 16.66 -2.77 8.95
CA ALA A 163 16.58 -3.89 8.02
C ALA A 163 17.96 -4.39 7.57
N TYR A 164 18.87 -3.46 7.24
CA TYR A 164 20.23 -3.78 6.77
C TYR A 164 21.06 -4.51 7.83
N VAL A 165 20.91 -4.18 9.12
CA VAL A 165 21.70 -4.82 10.20
C VAL A 165 20.96 -5.96 10.92
N ALA A 166 19.66 -6.15 10.71
CA ALA A 166 18.86 -7.08 11.50
C ALA A 166 19.37 -8.53 11.42
N ALA A 167 19.87 -8.93 10.25
CA ALA A 167 20.40 -10.27 10.03
C ALA A 167 21.64 -10.61 10.87
N LYS A 168 22.33 -9.61 11.44
CA LYS A 168 23.45 -9.85 12.37
C LYS A 168 23.05 -10.68 13.58
N ALA A 169 21.82 -10.51 14.06
CA ALA A 169 21.31 -11.29 15.19
C ALA A 169 21.31 -12.80 14.86
N GLU A 170 21.13 -13.14 13.59
CA GLU A 170 21.11 -14.51 13.07
C GLU A 170 22.52 -15.01 12.66
N GLY A 171 23.56 -14.19 12.82
CA GLY A 171 24.92 -14.51 12.34
C GLY A 171 25.10 -14.38 10.82
N LEU A 172 24.16 -13.72 10.15
CA LEU A 172 24.17 -13.47 8.71
C LEU A 172 24.79 -12.11 8.38
N PRO A 173 25.27 -11.89 7.14
CA PRO A 173 25.87 -10.63 6.74
C PRO A 173 24.87 -9.47 6.75
N GLU A 174 25.39 -8.24 6.87
CA GLU A 174 24.59 -7.04 6.63
C GLU A 174 24.03 -7.02 5.20
N GLY A 175 22.85 -6.42 5.02
CA GLY A 175 22.19 -6.36 3.73
C GLY A 175 21.58 -7.69 3.26
N TYR A 176 21.56 -8.72 4.12
CA TYR A 176 20.88 -9.98 3.84
C TYR A 176 19.37 -9.79 3.63
N TYR A 177 18.74 -8.93 4.42
CA TYR A 177 17.32 -8.59 4.28
C TYR A 177 17.12 -7.25 3.57
N TYR A 178 16.24 -7.23 2.57
CA TYR A 178 15.83 -6.02 1.87
C TYR A 178 14.43 -5.53 2.30
N PRO A 179 14.21 -4.25 2.63
CA PRO A 179 12.91 -3.73 3.06
C PRO A 179 11.78 -3.94 2.05
N LEU A 180 10.67 -4.51 2.51
CA LEU A 180 9.39 -4.54 1.81
C LEU A 180 8.37 -3.67 2.56
N VAL A 181 7.97 -2.55 1.95
CA VAL A 181 7.06 -1.57 2.55
C VAL A 181 5.61 -2.04 2.42
N HIS A 182 4.95 -2.27 3.54
CA HIS A 182 3.57 -2.76 3.54
C HIS A 182 2.52 -1.66 3.32
N CYS A 183 2.76 -0.44 3.79
CA CYS A 183 1.79 0.65 3.69
C CYS A 183 2.16 1.64 2.58
N GLY A 184 1.21 1.94 1.70
CA GLY A 184 1.40 2.90 0.64
C GLY A 184 1.68 4.32 1.17
N THR A 185 1.14 4.67 2.34
CA THR A 185 1.42 5.95 3.01
C THR A 185 2.93 6.14 3.28
N SER A 186 3.59 5.11 3.83
CA SER A 186 5.05 5.10 4.02
C SER A 186 5.77 5.07 2.69
N PHE A 187 5.30 4.28 1.74
CA PHE A 187 5.93 4.13 0.44
C PHE A 187 6.05 5.46 -0.31
N GLY A 188 4.94 6.19 -0.47
CA GLY A 188 4.95 7.51 -1.12
C GLY A 188 5.86 8.51 -0.41
N ASN A 189 5.81 8.54 0.93
CA ASN A 189 6.69 9.41 1.72
C ASN A 189 8.17 9.04 1.57
N TYR A 190 8.54 7.76 1.64
CA TYR A 190 9.92 7.31 1.52
C TYR A 190 10.51 7.60 0.14
N LYS A 191 9.72 7.52 -0.93
CA LYS A 191 10.19 7.90 -2.27
C LYS A 191 10.52 9.39 -2.37
N GLU A 192 9.61 10.27 -1.94
CA GLU A 192 9.87 11.73 -1.98
C GLU A 192 11.02 12.13 -1.05
N VAL A 193 11.06 11.58 0.17
CA VAL A 193 12.14 11.87 1.12
C VAL A 193 13.49 11.36 0.61
N ARG A 194 13.52 10.21 -0.09
CA ARG A 194 14.72 9.72 -0.77
C ARG A 194 15.17 10.71 -1.85
N GLU A 195 14.26 11.20 -2.68
CA GLU A 195 14.59 12.21 -3.69
C GLU A 195 15.18 13.48 -3.07
N TYR A 196 14.58 14.00 -1.99
CA TYR A 196 15.13 15.16 -1.28
C TYR A 196 16.52 14.90 -0.68
N LEU A 197 16.76 13.71 -0.13
CA LEU A 197 18.08 13.31 0.37
C LEU A 197 19.13 13.28 -0.76
N LEU A 198 18.76 12.86 -1.96
CA LEU A 198 19.67 12.80 -3.10
C LEU A 198 19.96 14.21 -3.65
N LEU A 199 18.97 15.09 -3.66
CA LEU A 199 19.11 16.44 -4.24
C LEU A 199 19.62 17.52 -3.26
N SER A 200 19.55 17.29 -1.94
CA SER A 200 19.95 18.29 -0.93
C SER A 200 21.10 17.83 -0.04
N ALA A 201 22.29 18.39 -0.29
CA ALA A 201 23.47 18.18 0.56
C ALA A 201 23.25 18.70 2.00
N GLU A 202 22.53 19.81 2.16
CA GLU A 202 22.18 20.36 3.48
C GLU A 202 21.32 19.36 4.28
N LEU A 203 20.32 18.77 3.64
CA LEU A 203 19.49 17.74 4.28
C LEU A 203 20.34 16.52 4.66
N ARG A 204 21.22 16.05 3.79
CA ARG A 204 22.16 14.94 4.10
C ARG A 204 23.04 15.26 5.30
N GLU A 205 23.56 16.48 5.42
CA GLU A 205 24.39 16.89 6.55
C GLU A 205 23.60 16.86 7.86
N GLN A 206 22.38 17.42 7.87
CA GLN A 206 21.50 17.43 9.04
C GLN A 206 21.15 16.00 9.47
N VAL A 207 20.77 15.14 8.53
CA VAL A 207 20.37 13.76 8.81
C VAL A 207 21.56 12.91 9.27
N THR A 208 22.76 13.13 8.69
CA THR A 208 24.00 12.47 9.14
C THR A 208 24.29 12.77 10.62
N LYS A 209 24.14 14.03 11.05
CA LYS A 209 24.31 14.41 12.46
C LYS A 209 23.29 13.74 13.38
N ILE A 210 22.05 13.55 12.92
CA ILE A 210 21.00 12.88 13.70
C ILE A 210 21.30 11.38 13.82
N LEU A 211 21.50 10.69 12.69
CA LEU A 211 21.74 9.25 12.67
C LEU A 211 23.08 8.84 13.29
N GLY A 212 24.10 9.72 13.21
CA GLY A 212 25.37 9.51 13.89
C GLY A 212 25.24 9.46 15.41
N LYS A 213 24.30 10.21 16.00
CA LYS A 213 23.99 10.13 17.45
C LYS A 213 23.24 8.85 17.84
N LEU A 214 22.66 8.16 16.87
CA LEU A 214 21.86 6.94 17.07
C LEU A 214 22.64 5.67 16.69
N ASP A 215 23.92 5.80 16.30
CA ASP A 215 24.74 4.73 15.74
C ASP A 215 24.08 4.05 14.54
N ARG A 216 23.45 4.85 13.66
CA ARG A 216 22.73 4.40 12.45
C ARG A 216 23.37 4.85 11.14
N LEU A 217 24.69 4.97 11.14
CA LEU A 217 25.50 5.23 9.94
C LEU A 217 26.26 3.95 9.57
N VAL A 218 26.45 3.72 8.27
CA VAL A 218 27.28 2.62 7.76
C VAL A 218 28.57 3.22 7.25
N ASP A 219 29.70 2.86 7.86
CA ASP A 219 31.02 3.45 7.57
C ASP A 219 31.04 4.99 7.66
N GLY A 220 30.27 5.55 8.59
CA GLY A 220 30.11 7.00 8.77
C GLY A 220 29.20 7.68 7.74
N LYS A 221 28.48 6.92 6.91
CA LYS A 221 27.63 7.42 5.81
C LYS A 221 26.16 7.09 6.01
N LEU A 222 25.30 7.86 5.35
CA LEU A 222 23.88 7.56 5.22
C LEU A 222 23.69 6.30 4.37
N LEU A 223 22.91 5.34 4.86
CA LEU A 223 22.51 4.16 4.10
C LEU A 223 21.19 4.44 3.37
N ILE A 224 21.24 4.68 2.06
CA ILE A 224 20.06 4.98 1.22
C ILE A 224 19.72 3.76 0.36
N PRO A 225 18.46 3.31 0.27
CA PRO A 225 18.08 2.17 -0.58
C PRO A 225 18.20 2.45 -2.08
N GLU A 226 18.61 1.44 -2.84
CA GLU A 226 18.55 1.43 -4.31
C GLU A 226 17.10 1.52 -4.81
N GLU A 227 16.22 0.76 -4.18
CA GLU A 227 14.79 0.70 -4.49
C GLU A 227 13.95 0.85 -3.22
N VAL A 228 12.89 1.65 -3.29
CA VAL A 228 11.81 1.63 -2.30
C VAL A 228 10.69 0.79 -2.90
N VAL A 229 10.41 -0.36 -2.28
CA VAL A 229 9.53 -1.39 -2.84
C VAL A 229 8.31 -1.57 -1.96
N HIS A 230 7.13 -1.48 -2.56
CA HIS A 230 5.86 -1.74 -1.90
C HIS A 230 5.47 -3.22 -2.05
N TYR A 231 4.75 -3.78 -1.07
CA TYR A 231 4.33 -5.17 -1.14
C TYR A 231 3.46 -5.46 -2.39
N SER A 232 2.64 -4.51 -2.88
CA SER A 232 1.85 -4.74 -4.09
C SER A 232 2.69 -4.78 -5.37
N GLU A 233 3.89 -4.19 -5.37
CA GLU A 233 4.87 -4.36 -6.45
C GLU A 233 5.46 -5.77 -6.41
N TRP A 234 5.75 -6.27 -5.22
CA TRP A 234 6.14 -7.67 -5.01
C TRP A 234 5.04 -8.64 -5.47
N VAL A 235 3.79 -8.42 -5.06
CA VAL A 235 2.65 -9.26 -5.48
C VAL A 235 2.50 -9.24 -7.00
N HIS A 236 2.69 -8.09 -7.65
CA HIS A 236 2.62 -7.99 -9.09
C HIS A 236 3.71 -8.81 -9.81
N VAL A 237 4.96 -8.76 -9.35
CA VAL A 237 6.03 -9.57 -10.00
C VAL A 237 5.93 -11.05 -9.66
N MET A 238 5.28 -11.41 -8.55
CA MET A 238 5.02 -12.79 -8.12
C MET A 238 3.68 -13.34 -8.66
N ARG A 239 2.92 -12.56 -9.43
CA ARG A 239 1.51 -12.87 -9.75
C ARG A 239 1.28 -14.22 -10.41
N GLN A 240 2.21 -14.67 -11.24
CA GLN A 240 2.08 -15.96 -11.92
C GLN A 240 2.38 -17.12 -10.98
N ASP A 241 3.36 -16.98 -10.07
CA ASP A 241 3.61 -18.00 -9.04
C ASP A 241 2.43 -18.13 -8.08
N ILE A 242 1.77 -17.01 -7.77
CA ILE A 242 0.55 -16.97 -6.97
C ILE A 242 -0.61 -17.62 -7.75
N ALA A 243 -0.84 -17.23 -9.01
CA ALA A 243 -1.91 -17.80 -9.83
C ALA A 243 -1.77 -19.31 -10.06
N ASN A 244 -0.54 -19.82 -10.17
CA ASN A 244 -0.28 -21.26 -10.26
C ASN A 244 -0.70 -22.05 -9.01
N ARG A 245 -0.97 -21.38 -7.90
CA ARG A 245 -1.44 -21.96 -6.63
C ARG A 245 -2.92 -21.76 -6.38
N GLN A 246 -3.62 -21.11 -7.31
CA GLN A 246 -5.04 -20.90 -7.25
C GLN A 246 -5.78 -22.25 -7.17
N ILE A 247 -6.66 -22.39 -6.20
CA ILE A 247 -7.52 -23.57 -6.04
C ILE A 247 -9.01 -23.22 -6.14
N ILE A 248 -9.35 -21.93 -6.02
CA ILE A 248 -10.72 -21.41 -6.15
C ILE A 248 -10.82 -20.61 -7.44
N ASP A 249 -11.75 -21.00 -8.31
CA ASP A 249 -12.09 -20.25 -9.51
C ASP A 249 -12.78 -18.93 -9.15
N VAL A 250 -12.17 -17.81 -9.56
CA VAL A 250 -12.71 -16.46 -9.36
C VAL A 250 -13.16 -15.79 -10.66
N SER A 251 -13.28 -16.55 -11.76
CA SER A 251 -13.65 -16.02 -13.09
C SER A 251 -15.02 -15.34 -13.16
N LYS A 252 -15.89 -15.61 -12.18
CA LYS A 252 -17.22 -15.00 -12.05
C LYS A 252 -17.21 -13.72 -11.20
N VAL A 253 -16.10 -13.38 -10.55
CA VAL A 253 -15.98 -12.21 -9.69
C VAL A 253 -15.67 -10.98 -10.53
N ARG A 254 -16.53 -9.97 -10.42
CA ARG A 254 -16.31 -8.63 -10.98
C ARG A 254 -15.57 -7.77 -9.97
N ALA A 255 -14.31 -7.49 -10.25
CA ALA A 255 -13.44 -6.75 -9.35
C ALA A 255 -13.17 -5.35 -9.91
N THR A 256 -13.40 -4.32 -9.09
CA THR A 256 -12.91 -2.97 -9.34
C THR A 256 -11.61 -2.75 -8.57
N ILE A 257 -10.64 -2.04 -9.15
CA ILE A 257 -9.39 -1.72 -8.45
C ILE A 257 -9.45 -0.29 -7.95
N HIS A 258 -9.05 -0.08 -6.69
CA HIS A 258 -8.73 1.22 -6.14
C HIS A 258 -7.20 1.35 -5.98
N PRO A 259 -6.49 1.93 -6.96
CA PRO A 259 -5.08 2.22 -6.78
C PRO A 259 -4.93 3.40 -5.81
N ALA A 260 -4.13 3.22 -4.77
CA ALA A 260 -3.89 4.24 -3.75
C ALA A 260 -3.03 5.38 -4.29
N CYS A 261 -3.45 6.62 -4.04
CA CYS A 261 -2.84 7.81 -4.63
C CYS A 261 -1.33 7.96 -4.33
N HIS A 262 -0.87 7.61 -3.13
CA HIS A 262 0.55 7.69 -2.74
C HIS A 262 1.41 6.55 -3.30
N VAL A 263 0.81 5.52 -3.90
CA VAL A 263 1.52 4.47 -4.64
C VAL A 263 1.78 4.90 -6.08
N TYR A 264 0.85 5.63 -6.72
CA TYR A 264 0.97 5.95 -8.15
C TYR A 264 0.94 7.41 -8.60
N LYS A 265 0.36 8.33 -7.82
CA LYS A 265 0.24 9.74 -8.22
C LYS A 265 1.40 10.62 -7.74
N MET A 266 1.95 10.31 -6.58
CA MET A 266 3.01 11.16 -5.98
C MET A 266 4.32 11.06 -6.74
N VAL A 267 4.74 9.84 -7.07
CA VAL A 267 5.99 9.56 -7.77
C VAL A 267 5.68 8.71 -9.00
N PRO A 268 4.97 9.27 -10.01
CA PRO A 268 4.46 8.52 -11.16
C PRO A 268 5.57 7.83 -11.96
N GLN A 269 6.79 8.37 -11.89
CA GLN A 269 7.95 7.84 -12.60
C GLN A 269 8.43 6.47 -12.12
N ASP A 270 8.10 6.10 -10.89
CA ASP A 270 8.54 4.86 -10.25
C ASP A 270 7.39 3.84 -10.07
N VAL A 271 6.28 4.05 -10.77
CA VAL A 271 5.08 3.20 -10.71
C VAL A 271 5.17 2.13 -11.78
N ILE A 272 4.84 0.89 -11.42
CA ILE A 272 4.82 -0.21 -12.37
C ILE A 272 3.60 -0.13 -13.30
N TYR A 273 3.90 -0.16 -14.60
CA TYR A 273 2.95 -0.39 -15.68
C TYR A 273 3.43 -1.61 -16.47
N ASP A 274 2.48 -2.40 -16.94
CA ASP A 274 2.75 -3.66 -17.62
C ASP A 274 1.79 -3.76 -18.80
N ASP A 275 2.34 -3.98 -20.01
CA ASP A 275 1.56 -4.06 -21.24
C ASP A 275 0.58 -5.23 -21.23
N ASP A 276 0.89 -6.29 -20.48
CA ASP A 276 0.00 -7.44 -20.33
C ASP A 276 -1.18 -7.18 -19.38
N VAL A 277 -1.18 -6.04 -18.66
CA VAL A 277 -2.22 -5.67 -17.69
C VAL A 277 -3.08 -4.55 -18.24
N LEU A 278 -4.30 -4.88 -18.68
CA LEU A 278 -5.23 -3.95 -19.33
C LEU A 278 -4.58 -3.11 -20.45
N ASP A 279 -3.77 -3.76 -21.29
CA ASP A 279 -3.00 -3.15 -22.39
C ASP A 279 -2.07 -2.01 -21.94
N GLY A 280 -1.61 -2.04 -20.69
CA GLY A 280 -0.80 -0.99 -20.07
C GLY A 280 -1.54 0.32 -19.81
N ASN A 281 -2.88 0.33 -19.85
CA ASN A 281 -3.69 1.56 -19.66
C ASN A 281 -3.97 1.88 -18.18
N ARG A 282 -3.76 0.91 -17.29
CA ARG A 282 -3.97 1.04 -15.85
C ARG A 282 -2.71 0.61 -15.10
N VAL A 283 -2.58 1.13 -13.88
CA VAL A 283 -1.49 0.76 -12.96
C VAL A 283 -1.48 -0.76 -12.77
N ALA A 284 -0.32 -1.38 -12.92
CA ALA A 284 -0.23 -2.84 -12.98
C ALA A 284 -0.27 -3.51 -11.59
N VAL A 285 0.17 -2.81 -10.54
CA VAL A 285 0.04 -3.28 -9.17
C VAL A 285 -1.43 -3.43 -8.79
N SER A 286 -1.76 -4.52 -8.08
CA SER A 286 -3.13 -4.98 -7.77
C SER A 286 -3.95 -5.44 -8.98
N THR A 287 -3.99 -4.66 -10.06
CA THR A 287 -4.71 -5.02 -11.31
C THR A 287 -4.19 -6.33 -11.89
N GLY A 288 -2.86 -6.47 -11.99
CA GLY A 288 -2.22 -7.62 -12.64
C GLY A 288 -2.47 -8.94 -11.91
N ILE A 289 -2.43 -8.94 -10.57
CA ILE A 289 -2.71 -10.17 -9.80
C ILE A 289 -4.18 -10.59 -9.92
N VAL A 290 -5.12 -9.63 -9.86
CA VAL A 290 -6.54 -9.92 -10.02
C VAL A 290 -6.84 -10.48 -11.42
N GLN A 291 -6.21 -9.91 -12.45
CA GLN A 291 -6.29 -10.42 -13.83
C GLN A 291 -5.66 -11.81 -13.98
N SER A 292 -4.48 -12.05 -13.39
CA SER A 292 -3.79 -13.34 -13.43
C SER A 292 -4.58 -14.46 -12.75
N LEU A 293 -5.36 -14.16 -11.71
CA LEU A 293 -6.27 -15.11 -11.06
C LEU A 293 -7.56 -15.36 -11.87
N GLY A 294 -7.73 -14.67 -13.00
CA GLY A 294 -8.86 -14.83 -13.91
C GLY A 294 -10.12 -14.05 -13.54
N ALA A 295 -10.11 -13.22 -12.49
CA ALA A 295 -11.25 -12.37 -12.15
C ALA A 295 -11.48 -11.29 -13.22
N GLN A 296 -12.72 -10.84 -13.34
CA GLN A 296 -13.11 -9.81 -14.30
C GLN A 296 -12.75 -8.44 -13.75
N VAL A 297 -11.63 -7.86 -14.20
CA VAL A 297 -11.26 -6.50 -13.83
C VAL A 297 -12.12 -5.50 -14.59
N ILE A 298 -12.98 -4.77 -13.87
CA ILE A 298 -13.93 -3.82 -14.46
C ILE A 298 -13.43 -2.39 -14.25
N ASP A 299 -13.38 -1.63 -15.35
CA ASP A 299 -13.07 -0.20 -15.33
C ASP A 299 -14.30 0.63 -14.94
N TYR A 300 -14.09 1.82 -14.38
CA TYR A 300 -15.17 2.70 -13.90
C TYR A 300 -14.72 4.16 -13.90
N SER A 301 -15.68 5.09 -13.98
CA SER A 301 -15.43 6.51 -14.26
C SER A 301 -14.52 7.18 -13.23
N THR A 302 -14.55 6.72 -11.99
CA THR A 302 -13.78 7.28 -10.87
C THR A 302 -12.58 6.45 -10.46
N TRP A 303 -12.05 5.59 -11.35
CA TRP A 303 -10.87 4.74 -11.06
C TRP A 303 -9.74 5.52 -10.38
N TYR A 304 -9.39 6.68 -10.94
CA TYR A 304 -8.28 7.50 -10.47
C TYR A 304 -8.62 8.36 -9.26
N ASP A 305 -9.84 8.38 -8.76
CA ASP A 305 -10.19 9.20 -7.62
C ASP A 305 -9.53 8.73 -6.33
N CYS A 306 -9.34 9.69 -5.41
CA CYS A 306 -8.94 9.40 -4.04
C CYS A 306 -10.00 8.49 -3.37
N CYS A 307 -9.61 7.72 -2.35
CA CYS A 307 -10.57 7.00 -1.50
C CYS A 307 -11.39 7.93 -0.59
N GLY A 308 -11.08 9.22 -0.56
CA GLY A 308 -11.68 10.19 0.37
C GLY A 308 -10.89 10.34 1.68
N PHE A 309 -9.99 9.40 2.02
CA PHE A 309 -9.26 9.44 3.31
C PHE A 309 -8.54 10.77 3.57
N GLY A 310 -7.98 11.40 2.52
CA GLY A 310 -7.36 12.73 2.55
C GLY A 310 -6.78 13.10 3.91
N PHE A 311 -5.54 12.71 4.21
CA PHE A 311 -4.93 12.72 5.55
C PHE A 311 -5.28 13.92 6.46
N ARG A 312 -5.41 15.13 5.90
CA ARG A 312 -5.90 16.30 6.62
C ARG A 312 -7.41 16.27 6.85
N HIS A 313 -8.19 16.02 5.80
CA HIS A 313 -9.65 15.92 5.82
C HIS A 313 -10.17 14.85 6.79
N ILE A 314 -9.52 13.70 6.97
CA ILE A 314 -9.99 12.73 7.98
C ILE A 314 -9.91 13.30 9.41
N ILE A 315 -8.99 14.23 9.67
CA ILE A 315 -8.81 14.89 10.97
C ILE A 315 -9.73 16.11 11.09
N SER A 316 -9.80 16.97 10.07
CA SER A 316 -10.52 18.24 10.12
C SER A 316 -11.96 18.19 9.59
N GLU A 317 -12.26 17.29 8.67
CA GLU A 317 -13.47 17.25 7.84
C GLU A 317 -13.97 15.81 7.64
N ARG A 318 -14.17 15.10 8.75
CA ARG A 318 -14.48 13.67 8.74
C ARG A 318 -15.69 13.32 7.89
N GLU A 319 -16.73 14.16 7.90
CA GLU A 319 -17.94 13.93 7.10
C GLU A 319 -17.71 14.07 5.60
N PHE A 320 -16.79 14.94 5.17
CA PHE A 320 -16.37 15.01 3.77
C PHE A 320 -15.66 13.73 3.34
N THR A 321 -14.70 13.25 4.14
CA THR A 321 -13.97 12.00 3.87
C THR A 321 -14.93 10.83 3.67
N ARG A 322 -15.92 10.77 4.56
CA ARG A 322 -16.98 9.79 4.62
C ARG A 322 -17.89 9.82 3.40
N SER A 323 -18.47 10.97 3.08
CA SER A 323 -19.36 11.10 1.93
C SER A 323 -18.61 10.88 0.62
N PHE A 324 -17.37 11.38 0.50
CA PHE A 324 -16.54 11.18 -0.69
C PHE A 324 -16.28 9.70 -0.96
N ALA A 325 -15.90 8.92 0.06
CA ALA A 325 -15.66 7.48 -0.07
C ALA A 325 -16.90 6.76 -0.63
N ILE A 326 -18.10 7.16 -0.21
CA ILE A 326 -19.35 6.53 -0.65
C ILE A 326 -19.78 7.04 -2.03
N ASP A 327 -19.94 8.35 -2.18
CA ASP A 327 -20.51 8.96 -3.39
C ASP A 327 -19.58 8.87 -4.60
N ARG A 328 -18.25 8.99 -4.42
CA ARG A 328 -17.29 8.94 -5.53
C ARG A 328 -16.73 7.55 -5.79
N LYS A 329 -16.70 6.64 -4.82
CA LYS A 329 -16.08 5.32 -4.99
C LYS A 329 -17.08 4.17 -4.92
N ILE A 330 -17.71 3.95 -3.76
CA ILE A 330 -18.54 2.76 -3.55
C ILE A 330 -19.77 2.76 -4.48
N LYS A 331 -20.54 3.85 -4.50
CA LYS A 331 -21.74 3.97 -5.34
C LYS A 331 -21.43 3.82 -6.82
N ILE A 332 -20.37 4.47 -7.30
CA ILE A 332 -19.93 4.37 -8.69
C ILE A 332 -19.50 2.94 -9.05
N ALA A 333 -18.72 2.27 -8.19
CA ALA A 333 -18.31 0.89 -8.43
C ALA A 333 -19.51 -0.07 -8.46
N VAL A 334 -20.54 0.16 -7.64
CA VAL A 334 -21.77 -0.63 -7.65
C VAL A 334 -22.62 -0.32 -8.88
N ASP A 335 -22.93 0.96 -9.13
CA ASP A 335 -23.87 1.38 -10.17
C ASP A 335 -23.30 1.20 -11.60
N GLU A 336 -22.04 1.59 -11.85
CA GLU A 336 -21.43 1.51 -13.19
C GLU A 336 -20.83 0.13 -13.46
N ALA A 337 -20.05 -0.37 -12.51
CA ALA A 337 -19.26 -1.58 -12.71
C ALA A 337 -19.95 -2.85 -12.21
N GLN A 338 -21.07 -2.76 -11.48
CA GLN A 338 -21.71 -3.91 -10.84
C GLN A 338 -20.68 -4.76 -10.10
N SER A 339 -19.83 -4.07 -9.34
CA SER A 339 -18.67 -4.65 -8.66
C SER A 339 -19.11 -5.65 -7.60
N ASP A 340 -18.52 -6.85 -7.61
CA ASP A 340 -18.66 -7.84 -6.53
C ASP A 340 -17.66 -7.56 -5.39
N VAL A 341 -16.54 -6.92 -5.71
CA VAL A 341 -15.48 -6.57 -4.76
C VAL A 341 -14.68 -5.37 -5.23
N MET A 342 -14.32 -4.48 -4.31
CA MET A 342 -13.32 -3.45 -4.55
C MET A 342 -11.97 -3.88 -3.95
N ILE A 343 -10.95 -3.93 -4.80
CA ILE A 343 -9.59 -4.36 -4.44
C ILE A 343 -8.72 -3.13 -4.19
N GLY A 344 -8.10 -3.07 -3.02
CA GLY A 344 -7.14 -2.03 -2.66
C GLY A 344 -5.75 -2.57 -2.39
N HIS A 345 -4.80 -1.65 -2.21
CA HIS A 345 -3.44 -1.98 -1.77
C HIS A 345 -2.85 -0.98 -0.76
N ASP A 346 -3.70 -0.25 -0.06
CA ASP A 346 -3.26 0.59 1.04
C ASP A 346 -4.23 0.46 2.19
N THR A 347 -3.68 0.23 3.38
CA THR A 347 -4.45 0.04 4.61
C THR A 347 -5.37 1.23 4.89
N GLY A 348 -4.94 2.46 4.60
CA GLY A 348 -5.76 3.67 4.81
C GLY A 348 -6.92 3.73 3.83
N CYS A 349 -6.68 3.44 2.55
CA CYS A 349 -7.73 3.38 1.54
C CYS A 349 -8.76 2.29 1.86
N ILE A 350 -8.31 1.06 2.15
CA ILE A 350 -9.21 -0.07 2.44
C ILE A 350 -10.03 0.23 3.70
N THR A 351 -9.40 0.68 4.80
CA THR A 351 -10.12 1.03 6.03
C THR A 351 -11.17 2.11 5.78
N THR A 352 -10.86 3.11 4.94
CA THR A 352 -11.81 4.19 4.64
C THR A 352 -13.00 3.71 3.83
N LEU A 353 -12.75 2.90 2.80
CA LEU A 353 -13.78 2.39 1.90
C LEU A 353 -14.61 1.28 2.55
N ASP A 354 -14.03 0.51 3.47
CA ASP A 354 -14.70 -0.52 4.26
C ASP A 354 -15.55 0.09 5.39
N LYS A 355 -14.93 0.88 6.28
CA LYS A 355 -15.56 1.31 7.55
C LYS A 355 -16.62 2.40 7.40
N ASN A 356 -16.71 3.06 6.26
CA ASN A 356 -17.66 4.16 6.07
C ASN A 356 -18.93 3.76 5.29
N GLN A 357 -19.08 2.51 4.85
CA GLN A 357 -20.25 2.08 4.03
C GLN A 357 -21.59 2.20 4.75
N TRP A 358 -21.61 2.17 6.08
CA TRP A 358 -22.82 2.43 6.87
C TRP A 358 -23.48 3.77 6.54
N ILE A 359 -22.72 4.73 6.01
CA ILE A 359 -23.23 6.06 5.63
C ILE A 359 -24.16 5.98 4.43
N ALA A 360 -23.89 5.07 3.49
CA ALA A 360 -24.80 4.83 2.38
C ALA A 360 -26.18 4.42 2.88
N LYS A 361 -26.24 3.58 3.93
CA LYS A 361 -27.49 3.12 4.56
C LYS A 361 -28.20 4.22 5.37
N ALA A 362 -27.44 5.16 5.94
CA ALA A 362 -27.99 6.24 6.76
C ALA A 362 -28.54 7.41 5.94
N ASP A 363 -28.15 7.54 4.68
CA ASP A 363 -28.56 8.61 3.79
C ASP A 363 -29.87 8.27 3.06
N GLU A 364 -30.93 9.01 3.36
CA GLU A 364 -32.28 8.80 2.79
C GLU A 364 -32.31 8.85 1.25
N ARG A 365 -31.35 9.54 0.61
CA ARG A 365 -31.22 9.58 -0.86
C ARG A 365 -30.92 8.21 -1.47
N ASN A 366 -30.46 7.26 -0.65
CA ASN A 366 -30.15 5.90 -1.06
C ASN A 366 -31.25 4.89 -0.66
N THR A 367 -32.43 5.36 -0.22
CA THR A 367 -33.54 4.46 0.16
C THR A 367 -33.88 3.50 -0.96
N GLY A 368 -33.88 2.19 -0.66
CA GLY A 368 -34.17 1.13 -1.62
C GLY A 368 -32.99 0.73 -2.51
N LYS A 369 -31.81 1.33 -2.32
CA LYS A 369 -30.57 0.92 -2.97
C LYS A 369 -29.65 0.22 -1.97
N ASP A 370 -28.99 -0.83 -2.44
CA ASP A 370 -27.96 -1.53 -1.70
C ASP A 370 -26.59 -1.19 -2.30
N TYR A 371 -25.75 -0.53 -1.50
CA TYR A 371 -24.39 -0.15 -1.87
C TYR A 371 -23.35 -0.87 -1.03
N GLU A 372 -23.73 -1.97 -0.36
CA GLU A 372 -22.75 -2.78 0.32
C GLU A 372 -21.82 -3.47 -0.69
N LEU A 373 -20.53 -3.25 -0.54
CA LEU A 373 -19.49 -3.75 -1.44
C LEU A 373 -18.33 -4.27 -0.62
N PRO A 374 -17.98 -5.56 -0.69
CA PRO A 374 -16.74 -6.09 -0.11
C PRO A 374 -15.54 -5.25 -0.51
N VAL A 375 -14.74 -4.79 0.45
CA VAL A 375 -13.49 -4.06 0.20
C VAL A 375 -12.33 -4.83 0.83
N ILE A 376 -11.38 -5.28 0.04
CA ILE A 376 -10.33 -6.18 0.49
C ILE A 376 -8.99 -5.85 -0.16
N ALA A 377 -7.88 -6.19 0.49
CA ALA A 377 -6.58 -6.03 -0.13
C ALA A 377 -6.38 -7.04 -1.28
N ASP A 378 -5.59 -6.64 -2.28
CA ASP A 378 -5.16 -7.51 -3.38
C ASP A 378 -4.55 -8.83 -2.90
N ILE A 379 -3.68 -8.79 -1.89
CA ILE A 379 -3.05 -9.99 -1.34
C ILE A 379 -4.01 -10.84 -0.50
N GLN A 380 -5.01 -10.24 0.16
CA GLN A 380 -6.06 -10.99 0.86
C GLN A 380 -6.94 -11.72 -0.17
N PHE A 381 -7.33 -11.04 -1.26
CA PHE A 381 -8.09 -11.67 -2.35
C PHE A 381 -7.29 -12.81 -3.01
N ALA A 382 -6.00 -12.58 -3.29
CA ALA A 382 -5.14 -13.60 -3.87
C ALA A 382 -4.95 -14.81 -2.94
N ALA A 383 -4.78 -14.57 -1.63
CA ALA A 383 -4.70 -15.63 -0.63
C ALA A 383 -6.01 -16.43 -0.54
N LEU A 384 -7.18 -15.76 -0.56
CA LEU A 384 -8.49 -16.44 -0.65
C LEU A 384 -8.55 -17.36 -1.88
N ALA A 385 -8.18 -16.87 -3.05
CA ALA A 385 -8.19 -17.66 -4.29
C ALA A 385 -7.25 -18.87 -4.23
N CYS A 386 -6.18 -18.80 -3.43
CA CYS A 386 -5.24 -19.90 -3.18
C CYS A 386 -5.63 -20.79 -1.98
N GLY A 387 -6.81 -20.58 -1.37
CA GLY A 387 -7.33 -21.46 -0.31
C GLY A 387 -7.06 -21.02 1.12
N ALA A 388 -6.57 -19.79 1.34
CA ALA A 388 -6.40 -19.27 2.69
C ALA A 388 -7.73 -19.22 3.45
N HIS A 389 -7.69 -19.58 4.73
CA HIS A 389 -8.90 -19.65 5.55
C HIS A 389 -9.51 -18.24 5.76
N PRO A 390 -10.81 -18.02 5.47
CA PRO A 390 -11.46 -16.70 5.53
C PRO A 390 -11.37 -15.99 6.89
N TYR A 391 -11.50 -16.74 7.98
CA TYR A 391 -11.47 -16.15 9.33
C TYR A 391 -10.11 -16.22 10.04
N LYS A 392 -9.28 -17.26 9.81
CA LYS A 392 -7.95 -17.39 10.44
C LYS A 392 -6.88 -16.52 9.76
N ILE A 393 -6.79 -16.56 8.43
CA ILE A 393 -5.72 -15.89 7.66
C ILE A 393 -6.19 -14.55 7.13
N ILE A 394 -7.32 -14.57 6.42
CA ILE A 394 -7.88 -13.38 5.79
C ILE A 394 -8.50 -12.44 6.83
N GLN A 395 -8.90 -13.02 7.97
CA GLN A 395 -9.47 -12.34 9.13
C GLN A 395 -10.61 -11.40 8.74
N SER A 396 -11.53 -11.92 7.93
CA SER A 396 -12.64 -11.16 7.34
C SER A 396 -13.56 -10.51 8.35
N HIS A 397 -13.64 -11.04 9.57
CA HIS A 397 -14.42 -10.48 10.68
C HIS A 397 -13.93 -9.10 11.15
N TRP A 398 -12.73 -8.67 10.74
CA TRP A 398 -12.25 -7.31 10.95
C TRP A 398 -12.72 -6.33 9.88
N HIS A 399 -13.32 -6.78 8.78
CA HIS A 399 -13.98 -5.91 7.80
C HIS A 399 -15.40 -5.57 8.24
N ALA A 400 -15.88 -4.39 7.83
CA ALA A 400 -17.26 -3.95 8.07
C ALA A 400 -18.17 -4.13 6.85
N SER A 401 -17.57 -4.27 5.66
CA SER A 401 -18.23 -4.64 4.42
C SER A 401 -18.63 -6.12 4.41
N PRO A 402 -19.66 -6.53 3.64
CA PRO A 402 -20.26 -7.87 3.72
C PRO A 402 -19.42 -8.92 2.99
N MET A 403 -18.30 -9.34 3.59
CA MET A 403 -17.36 -10.28 2.97
C MET A 403 -17.99 -11.62 2.58
N GLU A 404 -19.08 -12.02 3.25
CA GLU A 404 -19.88 -13.22 2.94
C GLU A 404 -20.38 -13.22 1.49
N ASN A 405 -20.78 -12.06 0.95
CA ASN A 405 -21.23 -11.95 -0.45
C ASN A 405 -20.11 -12.35 -1.42
N LEU A 406 -18.87 -11.97 -1.12
CA LEU A 406 -17.71 -12.38 -1.91
C LEU A 406 -17.44 -13.88 -1.76
N PHE A 407 -17.53 -14.43 -0.55
CA PHE A 407 -17.31 -15.85 -0.29
C PHE A 407 -18.30 -16.73 -1.06
N GLU A 408 -19.57 -16.37 -1.07
CA GLU A 408 -20.60 -17.08 -1.84
C GLU A 408 -20.30 -17.03 -3.34
N LYS A 409 -19.88 -15.87 -3.85
CA LYS A 409 -19.49 -15.70 -5.27
C LYS A 409 -18.27 -16.55 -5.63
N MET A 410 -17.35 -16.73 -4.69
CA MET A 410 -16.16 -17.60 -4.81
C MET A 410 -16.46 -19.08 -4.53
N GLY A 411 -17.68 -19.45 -4.12
CA GLY A 411 -18.05 -20.82 -3.78
C GLY A 411 -17.45 -21.33 -2.46
N ILE A 412 -17.08 -20.44 -1.56
CA ILE A 412 -16.56 -20.76 -0.23
C ILE A 412 -17.73 -20.99 0.74
N ASP A 413 -17.79 -22.18 1.37
CA ASP A 413 -18.70 -22.46 2.49
C ASP A 413 -18.25 -21.70 3.74
N TRP A 414 -18.65 -20.43 3.81
CA TRP A 414 -18.22 -19.54 4.88
C TRP A 414 -18.87 -19.90 6.21
N GLN A 415 -20.06 -20.50 6.23
CA GLN A 415 -20.69 -20.96 7.47
C GLN A 415 -19.88 -22.10 8.10
N ALA A 416 -19.46 -23.09 7.32
CA ALA A 416 -18.60 -24.17 7.82
C ALA A 416 -17.25 -23.61 8.28
N LYS A 417 -16.63 -22.72 7.50
CA LYS A 417 -15.36 -22.07 7.87
C LYS A 417 -15.47 -21.20 9.11
N LYS A 418 -16.63 -20.59 9.37
CA LYS A 418 -16.88 -19.84 10.59
C LYS A 418 -16.99 -20.76 11.80
N ALA A 419 -17.70 -21.88 11.68
CA ALA A 419 -17.78 -22.88 12.75
C ALA A 419 -16.39 -23.47 13.07
N GLU A 420 -15.59 -23.81 12.04
CA GLU A 420 -14.19 -24.25 12.21
C GLU A 420 -13.34 -23.20 12.95
N PHE A 421 -13.58 -21.91 12.69
CA PHE A 421 -12.89 -20.82 13.37
C PHE A 421 -13.33 -20.66 14.83
N GLU A 422 -14.63 -20.74 15.12
CA GLU A 422 -15.16 -20.66 16.48
C GLU A 422 -14.67 -21.83 17.35
N ASP A 423 -14.54 -23.03 16.78
CA ASP A 423 -13.92 -24.16 17.48
C ASP A 423 -12.42 -23.96 17.69
N TYR A 424 -11.72 -23.38 16.71
CA TYR A 424 -10.33 -23.00 16.87
C TYR A 424 -10.12 -21.95 17.98
N LEU A 425 -11.03 -20.99 18.15
CA LEU A 425 -10.92 -20.00 19.23
C LEU A 425 -10.94 -20.65 20.62
N LYS A 426 -11.67 -21.75 20.82
CA LYS A 426 -11.65 -22.51 22.09
C LYS A 426 -10.27 -23.10 22.36
N LEU A 427 -9.60 -23.61 21.33
CA LEU A 427 -8.22 -24.11 21.44
C LEU A 427 -7.25 -22.98 21.79
N VAL A 428 -7.43 -21.79 21.21
CA VAL A 428 -6.62 -20.61 21.53
C VAL A 428 -6.82 -20.19 22.99
N GLU A 429 -8.05 -20.21 23.51
CA GLU A 429 -8.35 -19.93 24.92
C GLU A 429 -7.65 -20.92 25.87
N GLU A 430 -7.48 -22.17 25.44
CA GLU A 430 -6.75 -23.22 26.15
C GLU A 430 -5.22 -23.11 26.01
N GLY A 431 -4.71 -22.15 25.22
CA GLY A 431 -3.28 -21.94 24.97
C GLY A 431 -2.72 -22.73 23.78
N HIS A 432 -3.57 -23.43 23.02
CA HIS A 432 -3.21 -24.22 21.84
C HIS A 432 -3.38 -23.42 20.54
N GLN A 433 -2.76 -22.24 20.47
CA GLN A 433 -2.79 -21.42 19.27
C GLN A 433 -1.91 -22.01 18.16
N ASP A 434 -2.42 -21.99 16.94
CA ASP A 434 -1.61 -22.23 15.74
C ASP A 434 -1.05 -20.88 15.30
N ASN A 435 0.27 -20.77 15.24
CA ASN A 435 0.90 -19.54 14.79
C ASN A 435 0.65 -19.41 13.28
N LEU A 436 -0.22 -18.46 12.91
CA LEU A 436 -0.71 -18.21 11.54
C LEU A 436 0.41 -17.98 10.49
N TYR A 437 1.64 -17.82 10.94
CA TYR A 437 2.88 -17.81 10.17
C TYR A 437 4.03 -18.28 11.06
N ASP A 438 5.09 -18.83 10.46
CA ASP A 438 6.22 -19.44 11.19
C ASP A 438 6.77 -18.54 12.31
N PRO A 439 6.54 -18.88 13.60
CA PRO A 439 6.92 -18.03 14.74
C PRO A 439 8.44 -17.92 14.89
N ARG A 440 9.20 -18.83 14.27
CA ARG A 440 10.68 -18.75 14.18
C ARG A 440 11.15 -17.48 13.46
N ARG A 441 10.30 -16.91 12.60
CA ARG A 441 10.60 -15.68 11.82
C ARG A 441 10.23 -14.38 12.55
N ARG A 442 9.58 -14.45 13.72
CA ARG A 442 9.39 -13.30 14.63
C ARG A 442 10.68 -13.03 15.41
N ILE A 443 11.66 -12.47 14.73
CA ILE A 443 12.97 -12.23 15.31
C ILE A 443 13.03 -10.78 15.79
N THR A 444 13.45 -10.60 17.05
CA THR A 444 13.95 -9.31 17.53
C THR A 444 15.40 -9.21 17.06
N GLY A 445 15.71 -8.23 16.21
CA GLY A 445 17.08 -7.94 15.78
C GLY A 445 17.91 -7.19 16.84
N GLY A 446 17.35 -7.00 18.04
CA GLY A 446 17.94 -6.22 19.14
C GLY A 446 18.39 -7.06 20.34
N PRO A 447 18.77 -6.39 21.46
CA PRO A 447 19.08 -7.07 22.73
C PRO A 447 17.90 -7.93 23.18
N GLY A 448 18.08 -9.26 23.23
CA GLY A 448 17.01 -10.22 23.51
C GLY A 448 16.74 -11.24 22.40
N TYR A 449 17.51 -11.21 21.30
CA TYR A 449 17.46 -12.25 20.27
C TYR A 449 17.69 -13.66 20.86
N ILE A 450 16.74 -14.55 20.57
CA ILE A 450 16.82 -15.98 20.85
C ILE A 450 16.80 -16.69 19.50
N LYS A 451 17.82 -17.53 19.24
CA LYS A 451 17.91 -18.30 17.99
C LYS A 451 16.65 -19.14 17.79
N PRO A 452 16.13 -19.26 16.56
CA PRO A 452 15.00 -20.12 16.24
C PRO A 452 15.10 -21.54 16.84
N GLU A 453 16.28 -22.15 16.80
CA GLU A 453 16.55 -23.48 17.34
C GLU A 453 16.41 -23.56 18.87
N ASP A 454 16.73 -22.46 19.57
CA ASP A 454 16.68 -22.36 21.03
C ASP A 454 15.26 -22.00 21.54
N ARG A 455 14.37 -21.51 20.67
CA ARG A 455 12.99 -21.12 21.03
C ARG A 455 12.09 -22.31 21.36
N HIS A 456 12.40 -23.50 20.83
CA HIS A 456 11.67 -24.73 21.12
C HIS A 456 11.65 -25.08 22.62
N GLN A 457 12.59 -24.57 23.41
CA GLN A 457 12.65 -24.80 24.86
C GLN A 457 11.79 -23.85 25.69
N ILE A 458 11.34 -22.72 25.11
CA ILE A 458 10.61 -21.66 25.82
C ILE A 458 9.09 -21.80 25.61
N GLU A 459 8.65 -22.33 24.47
CA GLU A 459 7.22 -22.57 24.19
C GLU A 459 6.73 -23.94 24.72
N ALA A 460 7.63 -24.77 25.27
CA ALA A 460 7.31 -26.03 25.92
C ALA A 460 7.13 -25.91 27.46
N GLN A 461 7.13 -24.68 27.99
CA GLN A 461 6.76 -24.30 29.36
C GLN A 461 5.49 -23.45 29.31
#